data_AF-A0ZVQ9-F1
#
_entry.id   AF-A0ZVQ9-F1
#
_cell.length_a   1.000
_cell.length_b   1.000
_cell.length_c   1.000
_cell.angle_alpha   90.00
_cell.angle_beta   90.00
_cell.angle_gamma   90.00
#
_symmetry.space_group_name_H-M   'P 1'
#
loop_
_entity.id
_entity.type
_entity.pdbx_description
1 polymer ?
#
loop_
_entity_poly.entity_id
_entity_poly.type
_entity_poly.pdbx_seq_one_letter_code
_entity_poly.pdbx_strand_id
1 'polypeptide(L)'
;PVSQVHKCAFYMRDTERMYLCLSKERIIQLEATPCPKEPNKEMINDGSSWTVISTNKAEYTFCEGMGPVRSTVTPVPVVHSLQFMIF
;
A
#
# COMPACT_ATOMS: atom_id res chain seq x y z
N PRO A 1 9.80 5.47 -13.81
CA PRO A 1 8.58 4.89 -13.18
C PRO A 1 8.97 3.85 -12.13
N VAL A 2 8.17 3.69 -11.07
CA VAL A 2 8.37 2.62 -10.09
C VAL A 2 7.70 1.35 -10.62
N SER A 3 8.40 0.22 -10.58
CA SER A 3 7.92 -1.07 -11.04
C SER A 3 7.59 -1.99 -9.86
N GLN A 4 6.91 -3.10 -10.14
CA GLN A 4 6.63 -4.14 -9.14
C GLN A 4 7.92 -4.66 -8.51
N VAL A 5 7.92 -4.84 -7.20
CA VAL A 5 9.02 -5.42 -6.40
C VAL A 5 10.30 -4.56 -6.42
N HIS A 6 10.21 -3.28 -6.80
CA HIS A 6 11.32 -2.35 -6.61
C HIS A 6 11.55 -2.07 -5.13
N LYS A 7 12.82 -1.97 -4.75
CA LYS A 7 13.23 -1.40 -3.46
C LYS A 7 13.30 0.12 -3.60
N CYS A 8 12.62 0.83 -2.72
CA CYS A 8 12.62 2.29 -2.64
C CYS A 8 12.64 2.76 -1.18
N ALA A 9 12.88 4.05 -0.98
CA ALA A 9 12.78 4.71 0.31
C ALA A 9 11.77 5.85 0.23
N PHE A 10 11.09 6.13 1.34
CA PHE A 10 10.12 7.22 1.43
C PHE A 10 10.70 8.37 2.24
N TYR A 11 11.08 9.44 1.56
CA TYR A 11 11.55 10.68 2.18
C TYR A 11 10.38 11.51 2.69
N MET A 12 10.49 12.04 3.92
CA MET A 12 9.49 12.91 4.52
C MET A 12 9.72 14.34 4.02
N ARG A 13 8.81 14.83 3.18
CA ARG A 13 8.88 16.19 2.63
C ARG A 13 8.93 17.24 3.76
N ASP A 14 9.69 18.31 3.53
CA ASP A 14 9.83 19.46 4.44
C ASP A 14 10.51 19.08 5.78
N THR A 15 11.32 18.01 5.77
CA THR A 15 12.16 17.60 6.90
C THR A 15 13.63 17.53 6.52
N GLU A 16 14.52 17.55 7.51
CA GLU A 16 15.96 17.39 7.27
C GLU A 16 16.32 15.91 7.10
N ARG A 17 16.35 15.43 5.85
CA ARG A 17 16.82 14.07 5.50
C ARG A 17 16.12 12.93 6.28
N MET A 18 14.87 13.13 6.71
CA MET A 18 14.14 12.09 7.44
C MET A 18 13.47 11.13 6.47
N TYR A 19 13.60 9.83 6.75
CA TYR A 19 12.98 8.76 5.98
C TYR A 19 12.03 7.93 6.85
N LEU A 20 11.01 7.35 6.22
CA LEU A 20 10.16 6.35 6.84
C LEU A 20 10.97 5.07 7.10
N CYS A 21 11.12 4.71 8.37
CA CYS A 21 11.92 3.57 8.80
C CYS A 21 11.11 2.62 9.69
N LEU A 22 11.26 1.32 9.46
CA LEU A 22 10.86 0.29 10.40
C LEU A 22 11.97 0.09 11.44
N SER A 23 11.64 0.18 12.72
CA SER A 23 12.52 -0.19 13.82
C SER A 23 11.77 -1.12 14.78
N LYS A 24 12.21 -2.38 14.85
CA LYS A 24 11.45 -3.47 15.49
C LYS A 24 10.05 -3.57 14.85
N GLU A 25 8.99 -3.33 15.61
CA GLU A 25 7.60 -3.35 15.15
C GLU A 25 6.99 -1.96 14.98
N ARG A 26 7.82 -0.90 15.06
CA ARG A 26 7.36 0.48 15.00
C ARG A 26 7.81 1.16 13.73
N ILE A 27 6.89 1.91 13.14
CA ILE A 27 7.18 2.87 12.09
C ILE A 27 7.66 4.16 12.76
N ILE A 28 8.85 4.61 12.38
CA ILE A 28 9.49 5.82 12.91
C ILE A 28 10.03 6.68 11.75
N GLN A 29 10.41 7.91 12.06
CA GLN A 29 11.23 8.73 11.17
C GLN A 29 12.68 8.58 11.60
N LEU A 30 13.58 8.36 10.65
CA LEU A 30 15.02 8.25 10.91
C LEU A 30 15.79 9.14 9.95
N GLU A 31 16.71 9.94 10.49
CA GLU A 31 17.58 10.81 9.70
C GLU A 31 18.61 9.98 8.92
N ALA A 32 18.80 10.30 7.64
CA ALA A 32 19.83 9.71 6.81
C ALA A 32 21.16 10.45 6.94
N THR A 33 22.26 9.72 6.76
CA THR A 33 23.60 10.31 6.77
C THR A 33 24.00 10.72 5.35
N PRO A 34 24.46 11.96 5.10
CA PRO A 34 24.97 12.34 3.78
C PRO A 34 26.11 11.44 3.30
N CYS A 35 26.13 11.06 2.01
CA CYS A 35 27.22 10.26 1.46
C CYS A 35 28.46 11.15 1.23
N PRO A 36 29.63 10.83 1.83
CA PRO A 36 30.82 11.68 1.71
C PRO A 36 31.44 11.68 0.30
N LYS A 37 31.13 10.68 -0.53
CA LYS A 37 31.70 10.52 -1.88
C LYS A 37 30.77 11.01 -2.98
N GLU A 38 29.47 11.05 -2.73
CA GLU A 38 28.46 11.32 -3.74
C GLU A 38 27.43 12.31 -3.18
N PRO A 39 27.50 13.61 -3.55
CA PRO A 39 26.66 14.66 -2.95
C PRO A 39 25.16 14.47 -3.22
N ASN A 40 24.80 13.69 -4.24
CA ASN A 40 23.42 13.38 -4.62
C ASN A 40 22.91 12.08 -3.98
N LYS A 41 23.64 11.49 -3.02
CA LYS A 41 23.25 10.26 -2.33
C LYS A 41 23.28 10.44 -0.83
N GLU A 42 22.39 9.70 -0.18
CA GLU A 42 22.29 9.62 1.26
C GLU A 42 22.35 8.14 1.68
N MET A 43 22.97 7.87 2.83
CA MET A 43 23.03 6.56 3.44
C MET A 43 21.83 6.42 4.37
N ILE A 44 20.91 5.52 4.02
CA ILE A 44 19.71 5.23 4.79
C ILE A 44 19.87 3.91 5.56
N ASN A 45 19.06 3.73 6.61
CA ASN A 45 19.01 2.47 7.35
C ASN A 45 18.32 1.37 6.53
N ASP A 46 18.70 0.10 6.76
CA ASP A 46 18.04 -1.05 6.12
C ASP A 46 16.53 -1.07 6.34
N GLY A 47 16.05 -0.65 7.51
CA GLY A 47 14.63 -0.52 7.83
C GLY A 47 13.91 0.60 7.06
N SER A 48 14.64 1.46 6.34
CA SER A 48 14.08 2.48 5.44
C SER A 48 13.99 2.02 3.98
N SER A 49 14.40 0.79 3.69
CA SER A 49 14.32 0.16 2.36
C SER A 49 13.05 -0.68 2.26
N TRP A 50 12.11 -0.23 1.43
CA TRP A 50 10.78 -0.83 1.27
C TRP A 50 10.63 -1.45 -0.11
N THR A 51 10.10 -2.66 -0.16
CA THR A 51 9.68 -3.28 -1.42
C THR A 51 8.23 -2.89 -1.71
N VAL A 52 7.97 -2.29 -2.86
CA VAL A 52 6.61 -1.89 -3.26
C VAL A 52 6.00 -2.89 -4.25
N ILE A 53 4.71 -3.19 -4.05
CA ILE A 53 3.94 -4.11 -4.91
C ILE A 53 2.50 -3.63 -4.99
N SER A 54 1.90 -3.71 -6.18
CA SER A 54 0.48 -3.44 -6.35
C SER A 54 -0.34 -4.60 -5.81
N THR A 55 -1.37 -4.28 -5.05
CA THR A 55 -2.30 -5.26 -4.48
C THR A 55 -3.69 -5.06 -5.07
N ASN A 56 -4.50 -6.12 -5.01
CA ASN A 56 -5.91 -6.06 -5.35
C ASN A 56 -6.74 -6.64 -4.19
N LYS A 57 -8.01 -6.25 -4.09
CA LYS A 57 -8.94 -6.70 -3.06
C LYS A 57 -10.24 -7.17 -3.70
N ALA A 58 -10.71 -8.35 -3.33
CA ALA A 58 -12.06 -8.83 -3.60
C ALA A 58 -12.85 -8.85 -2.28
N GLU A 59 -14.07 -8.30 -2.29
CA GLU A 59 -14.96 -8.27 -1.15
C GLU A 59 -16.34 -8.77 -1.57
N TYR A 60 -16.95 -9.62 -0.75
CA TYR A 60 -18.26 -10.21 -1.01
C TYR A 60 -19.14 -10.03 0.23
N THR A 61 -20.38 -9.62 0.03
CA THR A 61 -21.36 -9.39 1.10
C THR A 61 -22.65 -10.11 0.75
N PHE A 62 -23.22 -10.86 1.69
CA PHE A 62 -24.49 -11.57 1.53
C PHE A 62 -25.28 -11.58 2.84
N CYS A 63 -26.59 -11.83 2.75
CA CYS A 63 -27.48 -11.94 3.91
C CYS A 63 -28.58 -12.97 3.63
N GLU A 64 -28.81 -13.89 4.57
CA GLU A 64 -29.92 -14.86 4.54
C GLU A 64 -31.17 -14.27 5.22
N GLY A 65 -31.74 -13.21 4.61
CA GLY A 65 -32.84 -12.45 5.23
C GLY A 65 -34.11 -13.25 5.54
N MET A 66 -34.30 -14.40 4.91
CA MET A 66 -35.44 -15.31 5.14
C MET A 66 -35.04 -16.60 5.87
N GLY A 67 -33.88 -16.62 6.52
CA GLY A 67 -33.30 -17.80 7.15
C GLY A 67 -32.52 -18.69 6.17
N PRO A 68 -32.01 -19.84 6.65
CA PRO A 68 -31.05 -20.65 5.91
C PRO A 68 -31.57 -21.16 4.58
N VAL A 69 -30.78 -21.01 3.52
CA VAL A 69 -31.06 -21.60 2.20
C VAL A 69 -30.30 -22.91 2.00
N ARG A 70 -30.89 -23.85 1.24
CA ARG A 70 -30.24 -25.14 0.94
C ARG A 70 -29.14 -25.04 -0.13
N SER A 71 -29.12 -23.95 -0.89
CA SER A 71 -28.16 -23.68 -1.97
C SER A 71 -27.01 -22.79 -1.48
N THR A 72 -25.89 -22.85 -2.18
CA THR A 72 -24.74 -21.96 -1.92
C THR A 72 -25.08 -20.50 -2.24
N VAL A 73 -24.54 -19.56 -1.46
CA VAL A 73 -24.65 -18.10 -1.72
C VAL A 73 -23.77 -17.63 -2.88
N THR A 74 -22.86 -18.49 -3.35
CA THR A 74 -21.95 -18.20 -4.46
C THR A 74 -22.54 -18.63 -5.81
N PRO A 75 -22.19 -17.93 -6.91
CA PRO A 75 -21.36 -16.72 -6.98
C PRO A 75 -22.10 -15.46 -6.49
N VAL A 76 -21.46 -14.67 -5.61
CA VAL A 76 -22.04 -13.43 -5.08
C VAL A 76 -21.95 -12.33 -6.15
N PRO A 77 -23.07 -11.69 -6.53
CA PRO A 77 -23.04 -10.65 -7.56
C PRO A 77 -22.24 -9.41 -7.11
N VAL A 78 -21.44 -8.86 -8.02
CA VAL A 78 -20.68 -7.63 -7.80
C VAL A 78 -21.17 -6.56 -8.78
N VAL A 79 -21.63 -5.44 -8.25
CA VAL A 79 -22.04 -4.28 -9.06
C VAL A 79 -20.89 -3.29 -9.11
N HIS A 80 -20.28 -3.12 -10.28
CA HIS A 80 -19.13 -2.20 -10.46
C HIS A 80 -19.54 -0.74 -10.69
N SER A 81 -20.65 -0.51 -11.39
CA SER A 81 -21.17 0.84 -11.65
C SER A 81 -22.66 0.79 -11.99
N LEU A 82 -23.33 1.93 -11.78
CA LEU A 82 -24.70 2.17 -12.22
C LEU A 82 -24.70 3.44 -13.08
N GLN A 83 -25.40 3.42 -14.21
CA GLN A 83 -25.48 4.56 -15.12
C GLN A 83 -26.93 4.87 -15.45
N PHE A 84 -27.28 6.15 -15.51
CA PHE A 84 -28.58 6.61 -15.96
C PHE A 84 -28.49 7.00 -17.43
N MET A 85 -29.29 6.38 -18.30
CA MET A 85 -29.46 6.87 -19.67
C MET A 85 -30.67 7.81 -19.70
N ILE A 86 -30.44 9.04 -20.13
CA ILE A 86 -31.50 9.96 -20.55
C ILE A 86 -31.57 9.83 -22.08
N PHE A 87 -32.74 9.46 -22.61
CA PHE A 87 -33.02 9.37 -24.04
C PHE A 87 -33.34 10.74 -24.63
#